data_AF-A0A2X2W9U5-F1
#
_entry.id   AF-A0A2X2W9U5-F1
#
_cell.length_a   1.000
_cell.length_b   1.000
_cell.length_c   1.000
_cell.angle_alpha   90.00
_cell.angle_beta   90.00
_cell.angle_gamma   90.00
#
_symmetry.space_group_name_H-M   'P 1'
#
loop_
_entity.id
_entity.type
_entity.pdbx_description
1 polymer ?
#
loop_
_entity_poly.entity_id
_entity_poly.type
_entity_poly.pdbx_seq_one_letter_code
_entity_poly.pdbx_strand_id
1 'polypeptide(L)' 'MFQKVYKKIAVGLLFISATAISGVEIGGTRLIYNGSGNQAAISVNNPDNKPYLIQSWVSKSEKWRRQ' A
#
# COMPACT_ATOMS: atom_id res chain seq x y z
N MET A 1 -2.99 36.55 30.14
CA MET A 1 -2.04 35.42 30.09
C MET A 1 -2.60 34.23 29.30
N PHE A 2 -3.82 33.76 29.63
CA PHE A 2 -4.51 32.65 28.95
C PHE A 2 -4.69 32.82 27.42
N GLN A 3 -4.90 34.05 26.93
CA GLN A 3 -5.09 34.32 25.50
C GLN A 3 -3.87 33.95 24.63
N LYS A 4 -2.66 34.06 25.19
CA LYS A 4 -1.42 33.76 24.46
C LYS A 4 -1.13 32.25 24.45
N VAL A 5 -1.66 31.51 25.42
CA VAL A 5 -1.47 30.05 25.55
C VAL A 5 -2.35 29.31 24.56
N TYR A 6 -3.61 29.70 24.35
CA TYR A 6 -4.47 29.05 23.36
C TYR A 6 -3.92 29.19 21.94
N LYS A 7 -3.31 30.34 21.59
CA LYS A 7 -2.74 30.55 20.24
C LYS A 7 -1.61 29.57 19.98
N LYS A 8 -0.75 29.34 20.98
CA LYS A 8 0.35 28.38 20.89
C LYS A 8 -0.15 26.94 20.79
N ILE A 9 -1.18 26.58 21.57
CA ILE A 9 -1.81 25.25 21.48
C ILE A 9 -2.48 25.04 20.12
N ALA A 10 -3.21 26.04 19.62
CA ALA A 10 -3.85 25.98 18.31
C ALA A 10 -2.83 25.82 17.18
N VAL A 11 -1.69 26.52 17.25
CA VAL A 11 -0.60 26.35 16.27
C VAL A 11 0.06 24.97 16.41
N GLY A 12 0.22 24.44 17.62
CA GLY A 12 0.78 23.09 17.85
C GLY A 12 -0.10 21.97 17.30
N LEU A 13 -1.43 22.10 17.37
CA LEU A 13 -2.38 21.12 16.84
C LEU A 13 -2.33 20.96 15.31
N LEU A 14 -1.82 21.98 14.58
CA LEU A 14 -1.68 21.93 13.12
C LEU A 14 -0.62 20.93 12.62
N PHE A 15 0.26 20.45 13.51
CA PHE A 15 1.35 19.53 13.16
C PHE A 15 1.05 18.06 13.47
N ILE A 16 -0.19 17.74 13.87
CA ILE A 16 -0.61 16.36 14.11
C ILE A 16 -1.15 15.79 12.80
N SER A 17 -0.50 14.76 12.27
CA SER A 17 -0.99 13.96 11.14
C SER A 17 -1.40 12.57 11.60
N ALA A 18 -2.42 12.02 10.94
CA ALA A 18 -2.80 10.62 11.12
C ALA A 18 -1.85 9.72 10.32
N THR A 19 -1.48 8.58 10.89
CA THR A 19 -0.76 7.53 10.17
C THR A 19 -1.72 6.75 9.29
N ALA A 20 -1.36 6.55 8.03
CA ALA A 20 -2.03 5.61 7.14
C ALA A 20 -1.19 4.34 7.05
N ILE A 21 -1.79 3.21 7.44
CA ILE A 21 -1.18 1.89 7.35
C ILE A 21 -2.04 1.10 6.36
N SER A 22 -1.38 0.48 5.38
CA SER A 22 -2.03 -0.38 4.38
C SER A 22 -1.03 -1.43 3.93
N GLY A 23 -1.49 -2.66 3.74
CA GLY A 23 -0.67 -3.75 3.21
C GLY A 23 -1.50 -4.74 2.39
N VAL A 24 -0.85 -5.48 1.50
CA VAL A 24 -1.45 -6.61 0.80
C VAL A 24 -0.60 -7.85 1.07
N GLU A 25 -1.26 -8.98 1.27
CA GLU A 25 -0.60 -10.27 1.43
C GLU A 25 -0.63 -11.00 0.09
N ILE A 26 0.52 -11.53 -0.31
CA ILE A 26 0.65 -12.35 -1.52
C ILE A 26 1.05 -13.75 -1.08
N GLY A 27 0.40 -14.78 -1.62
CA GLY A 27 0.59 -16.18 -1.22
C GLY A 27 1.99 -16.76 -1.44
N GLY A 28 2.91 -16.00 -2.05
CA GLY A 28 4.31 -16.35 -2.22
C GLY A 28 5.14 -15.18 -2.75
N THR A 29 6.46 -15.28 -2.65
CA THR A 29 7.40 -14.29 -3.19
C THR A 29 7.74 -14.51 -4.66
N ARG A 30 7.35 -15.66 -5.22
CA ARG A 30 7.53 -16.05 -6.61
C ARG A 30 6.41 -16.98 -7.04
N LEU A 31 6.01 -16.87 -8.30
CA LEU A 31 5.17 -17.83 -9.00
C LEU A 31 6.05 -18.62 -10.00
N ILE A 32 6.05 -19.95 -9.93
CA ILE A 32 6.70 -20.81 -10.93
C ILE A 32 5.61 -21.33 -11.86
N TYR A 33 5.66 -20.93 -13.13
CA TYR A 33 4.75 -21.43 -14.15
C TYR A 33 5.24 -22.77 -14.71
N ASN A 34 4.42 -23.82 -14.62
CA ASN A 34 4.72 -25.10 -15.25
C ASN A 34 4.42 -25.02 -16.75
N GLY A 35 5.44 -25.25 -17.60
CA GLY A 35 5.30 -25.18 -19.06
C GLY A 35 4.36 -26.20 -19.69
N SER A 36 4.05 -27.31 -18.99
CA SER A 36 3.01 -28.26 -19.41
C SER A 36 1.60 -27.88 -18.94
N GLY A 37 1.50 -26.89 -18.05
CA GLY A 37 0.23 -26.38 -17.53
C GLY A 37 -0.33 -25.25 -18.39
N ASN A 38 -1.64 -25.02 -18.26
CA ASN A 38 -2.36 -23.95 -18.97
C ASN A 38 -2.52 -22.67 -18.14
N GLN A 39 -2.29 -22.75 -16.83
CA GLN A 39 -2.43 -21.62 -15.91
C GLN A 39 -1.58 -21.82 -14.65
N ALA A 40 -1.32 -20.72 -13.96
CA ALA A 40 -0.81 -20.69 -12.60
C ALA A 40 -1.55 -19.60 -11.84
N ALA A 41 -1.73 -19.78 -10.52
CA ALA A 41 -2.45 -18.85 -9.68
C ALA A 41 -1.57 -18.42 -8.51
N ILE A 42 -1.72 -17.16 -8.09
CA ILE A 42 -1.14 -16.63 -6.85
C ILE A 42 -2.24 -15.90 -6.11
N SER A 43 -2.41 -16.19 -4.82
CA SER A 43 -3.44 -15.55 -4.01
C SER A 43 -3.00 -14.14 -3.60
N VAL A 44 -3.97 -13.23 -3.56
CA VAL A 44 -3.82 -11.88 -3.00
C VAL A 44 -4.90 -11.71 -1.94
N ASN A 45 -4.51 -11.30 -0.74
CA ASN A 45 -5.40 -11.05 0.37
C ASN A 45 -5.23 -9.61 0.88
N ASN A 46 -6.34 -8.98 1.22
CA ASN A 46 -6.36 -7.74 1.96
C ASN A 46 -6.65 -8.08 3.42
N PRO A 47 -5.65 -8.00 4.34
CA PRO A 47 -5.85 -8.31 5.74
C PRO A 47 -6.63 -7.22 6.49
N ASP A 48 -6.84 -6.06 5.87
CA ASP A 48 -7.47 -4.92 6.50
C ASP A 48 -9.00 -4.95 6.38
N ASN A 49 -9.66 -4.15 7.22
CA ASN A 49 -11.11 -4.02 7.26
C ASN A 49 -11.69 -2.98 6.29
N LYS A 50 -10.87 -2.44 5.39
CA LYS A 50 -11.26 -1.45 4.37
C LYS A 50 -11.00 -2.02 2.98
N PRO A 51 -11.93 -1.87 2.01
CA PRO A 51 -11.75 -2.43 0.67
C PRO A 51 -10.64 -1.73 -0.11
N TYR A 52 -9.81 -2.50 -0.83
CA TYR A 52 -8.72 -1.99 -1.69
C TYR A 52 -9.00 -2.26 -3.17
N LEU A 53 -8.50 -1.37 -4.03
CA LEU A 53 -8.40 -1.60 -5.46
C LEU A 53 -7.08 -2.30 -5.75
N ILE A 54 -7.13 -3.46 -6.41
CA ILE A 54 -5.96 -4.25 -6.78
C ILE A 54 -5.75 -4.16 -8.29
N GLN A 55 -4.56 -3.71 -8.69
CA GLN A 55 -4.12 -3.70 -10.09
C GLN A 55 -2.93 -4.63 -10.26
N SER A 56 -3.00 -5.54 -11.23
CA SER A 56 -1.95 -6.54 -11.51
C SER A 56 -1.52 -6.50 -12.97
N TRP A 57 -0.22 -6.63 -13.22
CA TRP A 57 0.34 -6.74 -14.57
C TRP A 57 1.58 -7.65 -14.56
N VAL A 58 1.94 -8.16 -15.74
CA VAL A 58 3.19 -8.92 -15.95
C VAL A 58 4.12 -8.09 -16.84
N SER A 59 5.41 -8.04 -16.52
CA SER A 59 6.43 -7.36 -17.32
C SER A 59 7.58 -8.30 -17.68
N LYS A 60 8.11 -8.20 -18.90
CA LYS A 60 9.26 -9.00 -19.39
C LYS A 60 10.64 -8.44 -18.96
N SER A 61 10.72 -7.19 -18.48
CA SER A 61 11.94 -6.60 -17.89
C SER A 61 11.61 -5.39 -16.98
N GLU A 62 12.57 -4.96 -16.14
CA GLU A 62 12.48 -3.80 -15.23
C GLU A 62 12.35 -2.42 -15.92
N LYS A 63 12.28 -2.35 -17.26
CA LYS A 63 12.10 -1.08 -17.98
C LYS A 63 10.65 -0.58 -17.89
N TRP A 64 10.27 -0.05 -16.73
CA TRP A 64 9.01 0.66 -16.52
C TRP A 64 9.19 2.06 -15.87
N ARG A 65 10.42 2.53 -15.60
CA ARG A 65 10.65 3.77 -14.81
C ARG A 65 11.40 4.91 -15.52
N ARG A 66 11.48 4.97 -16.85
CA ARG A 66 11.99 6.18 -17.55
C ARG A 66 11.37 6.32 -18.94
N GLN A 67 10.16 6.87 -19.01
CA GLN A 67 9.75 7.92 -19.96
C GLN A 67 8.63 8.72 -19.29
#